data_AF-A0A699L592-F1
#
_entry.id   AF-A0A699L592-F1
#
_cell.length_a   1.000
_cell.length_b   1.000
_cell.length_c   1.000
_cell.angle_alpha   90.00
_cell.angle_beta   90.00
_cell.angle_gamma   90.00
#
_symmetry.space_group_name_H-M   'P 1'
#
loop_
_entity.id
_entity.type
_entity.pdbx_description
1 polymer ?
#
loop_
_entity_poly.entity_id
_entity_poly.type
_entity_poly.pdbx_seq_one_letter_code
_entity_poly.pdbx_strand_id
1 'polypeptide(L)'
;ELKLSQVMRDGMIVQSGKYNELVQSGLDFQALVSAHETSMQLVQTESTEPETITKSPTDNKNENKNDSTKALDRSQSSSKIGTSKLIEDEERETGRVSLHVYKVYATEAFGWFGVILVLLLSVLWQATQMASDYWLAYETSEDRADSFDPVVFIGVYAVIAGVSFVIIIGRIIFTMYLGLETAQTFFKQILHSILHAPMSFFDTTPSGRILSRASSDQTNIDTLLPFMMHLSLVLYMSVISVIIITCQYAWPTVFLLIPLGWLNFWYRGYYLATSREITRLDSITKAPVIHHFSESISGVMTIRCFRKQDRFIQENVERVDGNLRMDFHNNGSNGWLGF
;
A
#
# COMPACT_ATOMS: atom_id res chain seq x y z
N GLU A 1 9.17 48.49 -0.66
CA GLU A 1 7.88 48.34 0.03
C GLU A 1 8.03 47.34 1.16
N LEU A 2 7.70 47.73 2.40
CA LEU A 2 7.88 46.90 3.60
C LEU A 2 6.59 46.11 3.85
N LYS A 3 6.59 44.80 3.57
CA LYS A 3 5.46 43.91 3.91
C LYS A 3 5.42 43.69 5.42
N LEU A 4 4.46 44.33 6.10
CA LEU A 4 4.11 43.96 7.48
C LEU A 4 3.28 42.68 7.47
N SER A 5 3.61 41.75 8.37
CA SER A 5 2.82 40.54 8.61
C SER A 5 2.00 40.72 9.89
N GLN A 6 0.77 40.22 9.91
CA GLN A 6 -0.14 40.28 11.06
C GLN A 6 -0.46 38.86 11.51
N VAL A 7 -0.37 38.61 12.82
CA VAL A 7 -0.66 37.32 13.46
C VAL A 7 -1.99 37.46 14.19
N MET A 8 -2.96 36.61 13.83
CA MET A 8 -4.33 36.65 14.34
C MET A 8 -4.62 35.40 15.19
N ARG A 9 -5.26 35.60 16.35
CA ARG A 9 -5.72 34.54 17.26
C ARG A 9 -7.10 34.92 17.78
N ASP A 10 -8.05 33.98 17.77
CA ASP A 10 -9.44 34.19 18.21
C ASP A 10 -10.11 35.42 17.57
N GLY A 11 -9.81 35.70 16.30
CA GLY A 11 -10.38 36.82 15.55
C GLY A 11 -9.80 38.20 15.88
N MET A 12 -8.74 38.28 16.70
CA MET A 12 -8.06 39.54 17.04
C MET A 12 -6.60 39.52 16.59
N ILE A 13 -6.07 40.69 16.18
CA ILE A 13 -4.66 40.85 15.80
C ILE A 13 -3.84 40.91 17.09
N VAL A 14 -3.03 39.88 17.34
CA VAL A 14 -2.24 39.74 18.56
C VAL A 14 -0.83 40.32 18.38
N GLN A 15 -0.25 40.23 17.18
CA GLN A 15 1.06 40.82 16.86
C GLN A 15 1.11 41.33 15.42
N SER A 16 1.84 42.43 15.19
CA SER A 16 2.13 42.95 13.85
C SER A 16 3.56 43.48 13.80
N GLY A 17 4.32 43.07 12.78
CA GLY A 17 5.72 43.43 12.64
C GLY A 17 6.37 42.85 11.38
N LYS A 18 7.68 43.01 11.26
CA LYS A 18 8.47 42.35 10.22
C LYS A 18 8.66 40.88 10.58
N TYR A 19 8.77 40.01 9.58
CA TYR A 19 8.93 38.56 9.76
C TYR A 19 10.00 38.20 10.81
N ASN A 20 11.20 38.76 10.69
CA ASN A 20 12.30 38.48 11.63
C ASN A 20 12.03 38.96 13.07
N GLU A 21 11.24 40.01 13.24
CA GLU A 21 10.86 40.54 14.57
C GLU A 21 9.75 39.68 15.18
N LEU A 22 8.83 39.15 14.37
CA LEU A 22 7.75 38.25 14.81
C LEU A 22 8.26 36.85 15.21
N VAL A 23 9.30 36.36 14.54
CA VAL A 23 9.95 35.08 14.90
C VAL A 23 10.73 35.19 16.22
N GLN A 24 11.29 36.36 16.55
CA GLN A 24 12.02 36.58 17.81
C GLN A 24 11.15 36.99 19.00
N SER A 25 9.97 37.58 18.77
CA SER A 25 9.17 38.23 19.82
C SER A 25 8.14 37.34 20.52
N GLY A 26 7.96 36.07 20.14
CA GLY A 26 7.09 35.18 20.92
C GLY A 26 6.82 33.79 20.35
N LEU A 27 6.37 32.92 21.26
CA LEU A 27 6.04 31.50 21.07
C LEU A 27 4.95 31.25 20.00
N ASP A 28 4.00 32.15 19.82
CA ASP A 28 2.79 31.90 19.00
C ASP A 28 3.09 31.90 17.48
N PHE A 29 3.84 32.88 16.95
CA PHE A 29 4.20 32.89 15.53
C PHE A 29 5.22 31.80 15.20
N GLN A 30 6.18 31.56 16.09
CA GLN A 30 7.16 30.49 15.95
C GLN A 30 6.48 29.11 16.00
N ALA A 31 5.48 28.91 16.86
CA ALA A 31 4.66 27.70 16.89
C ALA A 31 3.86 27.54 15.59
N LEU A 32 3.29 28.63 15.03
CA LEU A 32 2.58 28.57 13.75
C LEU A 32 3.51 28.23 12.58
N VAL A 33 4.70 28.83 12.53
CA VAL A 33 5.70 28.57 11.48
C VAL A 33 6.25 27.16 11.59
N SER A 34 6.57 26.68 12.79
CA SER A 34 7.01 25.30 13.00
C SER A 34 5.90 24.29 12.74
N ALA A 35 4.65 24.58 13.08
CA ALA A 35 3.50 23.74 12.72
C ALA A 35 3.30 23.70 11.20
N HIS A 36 3.45 24.83 10.50
CA HIS A 36 3.37 24.90 9.05
C HIS A 36 4.52 24.12 8.37
N GLU A 37 5.75 24.29 8.84
CA GLU A 37 6.93 23.58 8.33
C GLU A 37 6.82 22.06 8.57
N THR A 38 6.30 21.65 9.72
CA THR A 38 5.98 20.24 10.03
C THR A 38 4.88 19.71 9.12
N SER A 39 3.81 20.48 8.87
CA SER A 39 2.73 20.06 7.97
C SER A 39 3.20 19.93 6.51
N MET A 40 4.11 20.81 6.06
CA MET A 40 4.71 20.75 4.73
C MET A 40 5.65 19.53 4.58
N GLN A 41 6.41 19.20 5.62
CA GLN A 41 7.22 17.97 5.64
C GLN A 41 6.34 16.71 5.59
N LEU A 42 5.21 16.69 6.30
CA LEU A 42 4.28 15.55 6.28
C LEU A 42 3.62 15.35 4.90
N VAL A 43 3.22 16.44 4.21
CA VAL A 43 2.68 16.38 2.84
C VAL A 43 3.72 15.90 1.83
N GLN A 44 5.00 16.27 2.00
CA GLN A 44 6.10 15.74 1.19
C GLN A 44 6.45 14.28 1.52
N THR A 45 6.19 13.83 2.76
CA THR A 45 6.42 12.45 3.17
C THR A 45 5.27 11.53 2.71
N GLU A 46 4.03 12.02 2.60
CA GLU A 46 2.90 11.24 2.05
C GLU A 46 3.00 10.97 0.55
N SER A 47 3.79 11.77 -0.19
CA SER A 47 4.14 11.48 -1.58
C SER A 47 5.33 10.51 -1.71
N THR A 48 6.01 10.17 -0.60
CA THR A 48 7.02 9.10 -0.55
C THR A 48 7.20 8.56 0.88
N GLU A 49 6.51 7.49 1.24
CA GLU A 49 6.59 6.86 2.57
C GLU A 49 7.47 5.58 2.62
N PRO A 50 8.01 5.15 3.79
CA PRO A 50 8.61 6.00 4.83
C PRO A 50 9.86 5.39 5.54
N GLU A 51 10.83 6.25 5.90
CA GLU A 51 11.96 5.96 6.80
C GLU A 51 11.54 5.78 8.27
N THR A 52 12.27 4.93 9.01
CA THR A 52 12.07 4.68 10.45
C THR A 52 13.33 5.09 11.21
N ILE A 53 13.19 6.02 12.18
CA ILE A 53 14.29 6.44 13.06
C ILE A 53 14.39 5.48 14.25
N THR A 54 15.52 4.80 14.35
CA THR A 54 15.95 3.92 15.45
C THR A 54 16.20 4.74 16.73
N LYS A 55 15.57 4.37 17.85
CA LYS A 55 15.93 4.87 19.19
C LYS A 55 16.91 3.89 19.87
N SER A 56 18.05 4.41 20.30
CA SER A 56 18.99 3.75 21.22
C SER A 56 18.78 4.24 22.67
N PRO A 57 19.22 3.48 23.70
CA PRO A 57 18.60 3.46 25.02
C PRO A 57 19.15 4.55 25.96
N THR A 58 18.32 5.00 26.91
CA THR A 58 18.76 5.88 28.02
C THR A 58 18.65 5.15 29.35
N ASP A 59 19.72 5.29 30.12
CA ASP A 59 20.03 4.66 31.39
C ASP A 59 18.98 4.81 32.50
N ASN A 60 18.81 3.70 33.22
CA ASN A 60 18.18 3.62 34.53
C ASN A 60 19.06 4.28 35.60
N LYS A 61 18.53 5.28 36.31
CA LYS A 61 18.88 5.50 37.73
C LYS A 61 17.63 5.74 38.55
N ASN A 62 17.37 4.77 39.43
CA ASN A 62 16.51 4.85 40.60
C ASN A 62 17.04 5.91 41.57
N GLU A 63 16.15 6.70 42.15
CA GLU A 63 16.23 7.04 43.58
C GLU A 63 14.84 7.36 44.16
N ASN A 64 14.46 6.59 45.18
CA ASN A 64 13.31 6.76 46.05
C ASN A 64 13.65 7.75 47.17
N LYS A 65 12.72 8.65 47.55
CA LYS A 65 12.31 8.87 48.97
C LYS A 65 11.13 9.84 49.13
N ASN A 66 10.23 9.41 50.03
CA ASN A 66 9.05 10.08 50.58
C ASN A 66 9.38 11.36 51.38
N ASP A 67 8.48 12.34 51.45
CA ASP A 67 7.47 12.51 52.54
C ASP A 67 6.77 13.89 52.45
N SER A 68 5.66 14.00 53.17
CA SER A 68 4.53 14.92 53.08
C SER A 68 4.70 16.19 53.93
N THR A 69 4.23 17.36 53.48
CA THR A 69 3.57 18.36 54.36
C THR A 69 2.80 19.44 53.58
N LYS A 70 1.61 19.81 54.09
CA LYS A 70 0.72 20.89 53.61
C LYS A 70 1.14 22.27 54.15
N ALA A 71 1.04 23.32 53.33
CA ALA A 71 0.23 24.54 53.54
C ALA A 71 0.64 25.71 52.61
N LEU A 72 -0.35 26.55 52.30
CA LEU A 72 -0.40 27.70 51.37
C LEU A 72 0.81 28.66 51.38
N ASP A 73 1.28 29.11 50.21
CA ASP A 73 1.01 30.47 49.72
C ASP A 73 1.39 30.70 48.23
N ARG A 74 0.52 31.47 47.57
CA ARG A 74 0.61 32.32 46.37
C ARG A 74 1.75 32.18 45.33
N SER A 75 1.28 32.12 44.07
CA SER A 75 1.93 32.62 42.84
C SER A 75 3.15 31.87 42.31
N GLN A 76 2.93 30.97 41.34
CA GLN A 76 3.59 31.07 40.03
C GLN A 76 2.86 30.21 38.99
N SER A 77 2.44 30.89 37.92
CA SER A 77 2.09 30.32 36.64
C SER A 77 3.25 29.43 36.15
N SER A 78 3.14 28.12 36.36
CA SER A 78 3.82 27.16 35.49
C SER A 78 2.83 26.80 34.39
N SER A 79 2.88 27.55 33.30
CA SER A 79 2.44 27.05 32.00
C SER A 79 3.13 25.70 31.80
N LYS A 80 2.39 24.61 32.03
CA LYS A 80 2.69 23.35 31.37
C LYS A 80 2.64 23.72 29.89
N ILE A 81 3.82 23.92 29.31
CA ILE A 81 4.01 23.88 27.87
C ILE A 81 3.65 22.44 27.51
N GLY A 82 2.34 22.21 27.34
CA GLY A 82 1.86 21.06 26.63
C GLY A 82 2.55 21.13 25.31
N THR A 83 3.37 20.13 25.01
CA THR A 83 3.85 19.85 23.68
C THR A 83 2.63 19.87 22.77
N SER A 84 2.39 21.02 22.14
CA SER A 84 1.26 21.30 21.27
C SER A 84 1.49 20.61 19.93
N LYS A 85 1.73 19.31 19.98
CA LYS A 85 1.68 18.44 18.82
C LYS A 85 0.22 18.06 18.67
N LEU A 86 -0.57 18.95 18.05
CA LEU A 86 -1.97 18.66 17.72
C LEU A 86 -2.07 17.53 16.69
N ILE A 87 -1.02 17.33 15.90
CA ILE A 87 -0.98 16.30 14.86
C ILE A 87 -0.62 14.96 15.49
N GLU A 88 -1.58 14.04 15.45
CA GLU A 88 -1.37 12.65 15.85
C GLU A 88 -0.54 11.92 14.77
N ASP A 89 0.53 11.26 15.21
CA ASP A 89 1.33 10.39 14.34
C ASP A 89 0.47 9.20 13.92
N GLU A 90 0.53 8.80 12.65
CA GLU A 90 -0.34 7.77 12.10
C GLU A 90 -0.07 6.39 12.74
N GLU A 91 -1.11 5.76 13.29
CA GLU A 91 -1.02 4.39 13.79
C GLU A 91 -0.76 3.42 12.64
N ARG A 92 0.40 2.76 12.67
CA ARG A 92 0.81 1.79 11.67
C ARG A 92 0.80 0.38 12.26
N GLU A 93 -0.05 -0.48 11.71
CA GLU A 93 -0.04 -1.91 12.02
C GLU A 93 1.18 -2.58 11.36
N THR A 94 2.08 -3.11 12.17
CA THR A 94 3.25 -3.88 11.70
C THR A 94 2.94 -5.38 11.75
N GLY A 95 2.86 -6.04 10.59
CA GLY A 95 2.73 -7.50 10.56
C GLY A 95 1.94 -8.08 9.39
N ARG A 96 1.40 -9.28 9.58
CA ARG A 96 0.54 -9.94 8.58
C ARG A 96 -0.83 -9.25 8.57
N VAL A 97 -1.32 -8.91 7.38
CA VAL A 97 -2.68 -8.39 7.20
C VAL A 97 -3.67 -9.45 7.69
N SER A 98 -4.62 -9.04 8.53
CA SER A 98 -5.62 -9.94 9.09
C SER A 98 -6.57 -10.44 7.98
N LEU A 99 -6.97 -11.72 8.05
CA LEU A 99 -7.96 -12.28 7.12
C LEU A 99 -9.30 -11.55 7.18
N HIS A 100 -9.55 -10.84 8.28
CA HIS A 100 -10.70 -9.98 8.43
C HIS A 100 -10.74 -8.87 7.36
N VAL A 101 -9.61 -8.23 7.06
CA VAL A 101 -9.55 -7.15 6.04
C VAL A 101 -9.89 -7.69 4.65
N TYR A 102 -9.35 -8.86 4.28
CA TYR A 102 -9.69 -9.52 3.03
C TYR A 102 -11.18 -9.90 2.95
N LYS A 103 -11.73 -10.36 4.08
CA LYS A 103 -13.16 -10.68 4.16
C LYS A 103 -14.01 -9.43 3.95
N VAL A 104 -13.72 -8.34 4.65
CA VAL A 104 -14.45 -7.07 4.50
C VAL A 104 -14.46 -6.65 3.04
N TYR A 105 -13.29 -6.58 2.40
CA TYR A 105 -13.19 -6.24 0.98
C TYR A 105 -14.04 -7.16 0.08
N ALA A 106 -13.98 -8.48 0.29
CA ALA A 106 -14.70 -9.44 -0.54
C ALA A 106 -16.22 -9.41 -0.32
N THR A 107 -16.70 -9.00 0.85
CA THR A 107 -18.13 -9.05 1.21
C THR A 107 -18.84 -7.69 1.17
N GLU A 108 -18.13 -6.58 1.01
CA GLU A 108 -18.71 -5.24 1.18
C GLU A 108 -19.81 -4.91 0.16
N ALA A 109 -19.65 -5.33 -1.10
CA ALA A 109 -20.62 -5.00 -2.15
C ALA A 109 -21.84 -5.94 -2.18
N PHE A 110 -21.62 -7.26 -2.19
CA PHE A 110 -22.66 -8.26 -2.41
C PHE A 110 -22.70 -9.37 -1.35
N GLY A 111 -21.99 -9.18 -0.25
CA GLY A 111 -21.84 -10.20 0.79
C GLY A 111 -21.18 -11.48 0.25
N TRP A 112 -21.52 -12.60 0.88
CA TRP A 112 -21.01 -13.91 0.49
C TRP A 112 -21.56 -14.41 -0.85
N PHE A 113 -22.73 -13.93 -1.27
CA PHE A 113 -23.33 -14.36 -2.53
C PHE A 113 -22.47 -13.97 -3.74
N GLY A 114 -21.96 -12.73 -3.76
CA GLY A 114 -21.05 -12.27 -4.81
C GLY A 114 -19.79 -13.12 -4.91
N VAL A 115 -19.15 -13.43 -3.76
CA VAL A 115 -17.96 -14.27 -3.69
C VAL A 115 -18.22 -15.68 -4.22
N ILE A 116 -19.32 -16.31 -3.79
CA ILE A 116 -19.71 -17.65 -4.24
C ILE A 116 -19.92 -17.65 -5.76
N LEU A 117 -20.57 -16.63 -6.31
CA LEU A 117 -20.82 -16.52 -7.74
C LEU A 117 -19.53 -16.31 -8.55
N VAL A 118 -18.57 -15.50 -8.08
CA VAL A 118 -17.24 -15.36 -8.71
C VAL A 118 -16.50 -16.70 -8.73
N LEU A 119 -16.51 -17.41 -7.59
CA LEU A 119 -15.87 -18.72 -7.48
C LEU A 119 -16.53 -19.72 -8.43
N LEU A 120 -17.86 -19.77 -8.48
CA LEU A 120 -18.60 -20.63 -9.40
C LEU A 120 -18.23 -20.35 -10.85
N LEU A 121 -18.27 -19.09 -11.30
CA LEU A 121 -17.90 -18.71 -12.67
C LEU A 121 -16.43 -19.05 -12.98
N SER A 122 -15.55 -18.94 -11.98
CA SER A 122 -14.13 -19.29 -12.13
C SER A 122 -13.92 -20.81 -12.25
N VAL A 123 -14.66 -21.61 -11.48
CA VAL A 123 -14.66 -23.08 -11.60
C VAL A 123 -15.22 -23.52 -12.94
N LEU A 124 -16.34 -22.93 -13.40
CA LEU A 124 -16.92 -23.24 -14.71
C LEU A 124 -15.97 -22.91 -15.86
N TRP A 125 -15.29 -21.77 -15.77
CA TRP A 125 -14.27 -21.39 -16.75
C TRP A 125 -13.12 -22.41 -16.76
N GLN A 126 -12.59 -22.75 -15.58
CA GLN A 126 -11.50 -23.72 -15.46
C GLN A 126 -11.92 -25.11 -15.96
N ALA A 127 -13.13 -25.55 -15.64
CA ALA A 127 -13.68 -26.82 -16.09
C ALA A 127 -13.80 -26.88 -17.63
N THR A 128 -14.13 -25.76 -18.27
CA THR A 128 -14.19 -25.69 -19.74
C THR A 128 -12.80 -25.78 -20.37
N GLN A 129 -11.79 -25.17 -19.76
CA GLN A 129 -10.40 -25.32 -20.19
C GLN A 129 -9.94 -26.78 -20.05
N MET A 130 -10.20 -27.39 -18.90
CA MET A 130 -9.90 -28.80 -18.69
C MET A 130 -10.61 -29.67 -19.72
N ALA A 131 -11.91 -29.46 -19.97
CA ALA A 131 -12.67 -30.21 -20.96
C ALA A 131 -12.08 -30.10 -22.38
N SER A 132 -11.56 -28.93 -22.74
CA SER A 132 -10.84 -28.72 -24.01
C SER A 132 -9.57 -29.57 -24.08
N ASP A 133 -8.75 -29.56 -23.02
CA ASP A 133 -7.52 -30.35 -22.93
C ASP A 133 -7.80 -31.86 -22.93
N TYR A 134 -8.85 -32.29 -22.20
CA TYR A 134 -9.30 -33.68 -22.17
C TYR A 134 -9.81 -34.15 -23.53
N TRP A 135 -10.60 -33.32 -24.22
CA TRP A 135 -11.10 -33.65 -25.55
C TRP A 135 -9.95 -33.80 -26.56
N LEU A 136 -8.99 -32.88 -26.52
CA LEU A 136 -7.79 -32.94 -27.33
C LEU A 136 -7.03 -34.25 -27.07
N ALA A 137 -6.70 -34.54 -25.81
CA ALA A 137 -5.98 -35.74 -25.43
C ALA A 137 -6.72 -37.04 -25.79
N TYR A 138 -8.05 -37.06 -25.66
CA TYR A 138 -8.88 -38.20 -25.98
C TYR A 138 -8.88 -38.51 -27.48
N GLU A 139 -8.98 -37.51 -28.35
CA GLU A 139 -9.00 -37.70 -29.82
C GLU A 139 -7.61 -37.95 -30.42
N THR A 140 -6.53 -37.48 -29.77
CA THR A 140 -5.15 -37.76 -30.19
C THR A 140 -4.57 -39.07 -29.65
N SER A 141 -5.38 -39.91 -28.99
CA SER A 141 -4.92 -41.18 -28.44
C SER A 141 -4.68 -42.24 -29.53
N GLU A 142 -3.63 -43.06 -29.36
CA GLU A 142 -3.24 -44.10 -30.34
C GLU A 142 -4.38 -45.08 -30.62
N ASP A 143 -5.22 -45.38 -29.62
CA ASP A 143 -6.36 -46.29 -29.73
C ASP A 143 -7.46 -45.84 -30.71
N ARG A 144 -7.48 -44.56 -31.11
CA ARG A 144 -8.49 -44.00 -32.03
C ARG A 144 -7.92 -43.40 -33.32
N ALA A 145 -6.63 -43.61 -33.58
CA ALA A 145 -5.98 -43.16 -34.82
C ALA A 145 -6.69 -43.67 -36.09
N ASP A 146 -7.24 -44.88 -36.04
CA ASP A 146 -7.93 -45.51 -37.19
C ASP A 146 -9.39 -44.99 -37.40
N SER A 147 -9.99 -44.37 -36.38
CA SER A 147 -11.38 -43.88 -36.39
C SER A 147 -11.51 -42.35 -36.35
N PHE A 148 -10.41 -41.64 -36.60
CA PHE A 148 -10.36 -40.20 -36.48
C PHE A 148 -11.21 -39.50 -37.55
N ASP A 149 -12.25 -38.79 -37.12
CA ASP A 149 -13.06 -37.90 -37.98
C ASP A 149 -12.69 -36.42 -37.70
N PRO A 150 -11.99 -35.75 -38.64
CA PRO A 150 -11.59 -34.37 -38.48
C PRO A 150 -12.77 -33.40 -38.29
N VAL A 151 -13.93 -33.70 -38.87
CA VAL A 151 -15.11 -32.81 -38.84
C VAL A 151 -15.77 -32.85 -37.46
N VAL A 152 -15.87 -34.04 -36.86
CA VAL A 152 -16.39 -34.20 -35.50
C VAL A 152 -15.42 -33.60 -34.47
N PHE A 153 -14.12 -33.86 -34.64
CA PHE A 153 -13.08 -33.30 -33.78
C PHE A 153 -13.15 -31.77 -33.71
N ILE A 154 -13.13 -31.10 -34.89
CA ILE A 154 -13.16 -29.64 -34.94
C ILE A 154 -14.51 -29.07 -34.50
N GLY A 155 -15.62 -29.78 -34.79
CA GLY A 155 -16.95 -29.36 -34.40
C GLY A 155 -17.14 -29.30 -32.88
N VAL A 156 -16.76 -30.37 -32.17
CA VAL A 156 -16.84 -30.42 -30.71
C VAL A 156 -15.90 -29.41 -30.07
N TYR A 157 -14.66 -29.29 -30.59
CA TYR A 157 -13.69 -28.31 -30.09
C TYR A 157 -14.20 -26.86 -30.26
N ALA A 158 -14.83 -26.55 -31.40
CA ALA A 158 -15.42 -25.24 -31.64
C ALA A 158 -16.57 -24.92 -30.67
N VAL A 159 -17.40 -25.91 -30.32
CA VAL A 159 -18.47 -25.73 -29.32
C VAL A 159 -17.89 -25.47 -27.93
N ILE A 160 -16.88 -26.25 -27.50
CA ILE A 160 -16.20 -26.03 -26.21
C ILE A 160 -15.56 -24.64 -26.16
N ALA A 161 -14.88 -24.23 -27.22
CA ALA A 161 -14.28 -22.90 -27.32
C ALA A 161 -15.34 -21.79 -27.26
N GLY A 162 -16.48 -21.96 -27.94
CA GLY A 162 -17.61 -21.02 -27.88
C GLY A 162 -18.19 -20.88 -26.48
N VAL A 163 -18.39 -22.00 -25.77
CA VAL A 163 -18.86 -22.00 -24.37
C VAL A 163 -17.83 -21.32 -23.45
N SER A 164 -16.55 -21.64 -23.62
CA SER A 164 -15.45 -21.02 -22.86
C SER A 164 -15.43 -19.51 -23.03
N PHE A 165 -15.63 -19.03 -24.27
CA PHE A 165 -15.69 -17.61 -24.60
C PHE A 165 -16.86 -16.88 -23.92
N VAL A 166 -18.03 -17.51 -23.86
CA VAL A 166 -19.18 -16.91 -23.15
C VAL A 166 -18.93 -16.87 -21.65
N ILE A 167 -18.38 -17.94 -21.06
CA ILE A 167 -18.10 -18.01 -19.62
C ILE A 167 -17.01 -17.01 -19.22
N ILE A 168 -15.94 -16.87 -20.00
CA ILE A 168 -14.86 -15.91 -19.69
C ILE A 168 -15.37 -14.47 -19.75
N ILE A 169 -16.20 -14.12 -20.74
CA ILE A 169 -16.83 -12.79 -20.81
C ILE A 169 -17.71 -12.56 -19.60
N GLY A 170 -18.59 -13.52 -19.27
CA GLY A 170 -19.47 -13.43 -18.11
C GLY A 170 -18.69 -13.24 -16.80
N ARG A 171 -17.61 -13.99 -16.62
CA ARG A 171 -16.70 -13.86 -15.47
C ARG A 171 -16.04 -12.48 -15.41
N ILE A 172 -15.52 -11.98 -16.52
CA ILE A 172 -14.83 -10.67 -16.57
C ILE A 172 -15.82 -9.55 -16.25
N ILE A 173 -16.97 -9.50 -16.91
CA ILE A 173 -18.00 -8.48 -16.67
C ILE A 173 -18.45 -8.51 -15.22
N PHE A 174 -18.74 -9.69 -14.68
CA PHE A 174 -19.20 -9.83 -13.30
C PHE A 174 -18.13 -9.42 -12.28
N THR A 175 -16.89 -9.85 -12.46
CA THR A 175 -15.78 -9.50 -11.57
C THR A 175 -15.49 -8.00 -11.62
N MET A 176 -15.55 -7.39 -12.81
CA MET A 176 -15.38 -5.94 -12.99
C MET A 176 -16.51 -5.16 -12.31
N TYR A 177 -17.76 -5.62 -12.47
CA TYR A 177 -18.91 -5.00 -11.81
C TYR A 177 -18.80 -5.06 -10.28
N LEU A 178 -18.43 -6.22 -9.73
CA LEU A 178 -18.19 -6.37 -8.29
C LEU A 178 -17.05 -5.46 -7.80
N GLY A 179 -15.94 -5.38 -8.53
CA GLY A 179 -14.83 -4.50 -8.18
C GLY A 179 -15.24 -3.03 -8.14
N LEU A 180 -16.02 -2.58 -9.14
CA LEU A 180 -16.52 -1.22 -9.22
C LEU A 180 -17.50 -0.88 -8.08
N GLU A 181 -18.47 -1.75 -7.80
CA GLU A 181 -19.42 -1.55 -6.69
C GLU A 181 -18.71 -1.53 -5.33
N THR A 182 -17.70 -2.38 -5.15
CA THR A 182 -16.88 -2.42 -3.94
C THR A 182 -16.12 -1.10 -3.76
N ALA A 183 -15.42 -0.65 -4.79
CA ALA A 183 -14.72 0.62 -4.82
C ALA A 183 -15.63 1.83 -4.51
N GLN A 184 -16.80 1.89 -5.15
CA GLN A 184 -17.77 2.96 -4.90
C GLN A 184 -18.32 2.93 -3.48
N THR A 185 -18.53 1.75 -2.91
CA THR A 185 -19.01 1.59 -1.54
C THR A 185 -17.98 2.12 -0.54
N PHE A 186 -16.71 1.74 -0.69
CA PHE A 186 -15.62 2.29 0.12
C PHE A 186 -15.53 3.81 0.02
N PHE A 187 -15.58 4.37 -1.21
CA PHE A 187 -15.52 5.81 -1.39
C PHE A 187 -16.69 6.54 -0.72
N LYS A 188 -17.91 6.03 -0.87
CA LYS A 188 -19.11 6.59 -0.22
C LYS A 188 -19.01 6.53 1.30
N GLN A 189 -18.48 5.44 1.86
CA GLN A 189 -18.27 5.30 3.30
C GLN A 189 -17.23 6.30 3.83
N ILE A 190 -16.10 6.44 3.14
CA ILE A 190 -15.07 7.43 3.47
C ILE A 190 -15.67 8.84 3.44
N LEU A 191 -16.38 9.18 2.36
CA LEU A 191 -17.02 10.49 2.21
C LEU A 191 -18.05 10.74 3.33
N HIS A 192 -18.91 9.77 3.62
CA HIS A 192 -19.90 9.87 4.68
C HIS A 192 -19.25 10.05 6.06
N SER A 193 -18.19 9.30 6.35
CA SER A 193 -17.45 9.37 7.62
C SER A 193 -16.77 10.73 7.80
N ILE A 194 -16.08 11.23 6.76
CA ILE A 194 -15.41 12.53 6.78
C ILE A 194 -16.43 13.66 7.00
N LEU A 195 -17.56 13.67 6.30
CA LEU A 195 -18.58 14.73 6.42
C LEU A 195 -19.24 14.79 7.81
N HIS A 196 -19.24 13.70 8.57
CA HIS A 196 -19.81 13.62 9.91
C HIS A 196 -18.74 13.66 11.02
N ALA A 197 -17.46 13.79 10.67
CA ALA A 197 -16.38 13.86 11.64
C ALA A 197 -16.45 15.18 12.44
N PRO A 198 -16.17 15.16 13.76
CA PRO A 198 -16.12 16.38 14.56
C PRO A 198 -14.94 17.27 14.13
N MET A 199 -15.04 18.58 14.38
CA MET A 199 -13.97 19.53 14.02
C MET A 199 -12.61 19.15 14.61
N SER A 200 -12.59 18.53 15.79
CA SER A 200 -11.36 18.03 16.42
C SER A 200 -10.58 17.04 15.54
N PHE A 201 -11.27 16.22 14.73
CA PHE A 201 -10.61 15.32 13.79
C PHE A 201 -9.80 16.10 12.76
N PHE A 202 -10.37 17.17 12.21
CA PHE A 202 -9.69 18.04 11.23
C PHE A 202 -8.57 18.89 11.82
N ASP A 203 -8.65 19.23 13.10
CA ASP A 203 -7.59 19.96 13.80
C ASP A 203 -6.38 19.06 14.12
N THR A 204 -6.62 17.75 14.29
CA THR A 204 -5.59 16.74 14.59
C THR A 204 -5.04 16.01 13.37
N THR A 205 -5.82 15.94 12.28
CA THR A 205 -5.46 15.18 11.08
C THR A 205 -5.08 16.14 9.95
N PRO A 206 -3.86 16.06 9.41
CA PRO A 206 -3.46 16.91 8.29
C PRO A 206 -4.38 16.73 7.08
N SER A 207 -4.66 17.82 6.37
CA SER A 207 -5.47 17.77 5.13
C SER A 207 -4.82 16.91 4.04
N GLY A 208 -3.49 16.80 4.02
CA GLY A 208 -2.73 15.88 3.17
C GLY A 208 -3.17 14.43 3.38
N ARG A 209 -3.23 13.98 4.63
CA ARG A 209 -3.60 12.59 4.99
C ARG A 209 -5.00 12.25 4.51
N ILE A 210 -5.95 13.15 4.69
CA ILE A 210 -7.31 12.95 4.22
C ILE A 210 -7.34 12.84 2.68
N LEU A 211 -6.57 13.69 2.00
CA LEU A 211 -6.48 13.68 0.54
C LEU A 211 -5.79 12.42 0.00
N SER A 212 -4.70 11.96 0.62
CA SER A 212 -3.97 10.76 0.22
C SER A 212 -4.85 9.52 0.36
N ARG A 213 -5.62 9.40 1.46
CA ARG A 213 -6.63 8.35 1.67
C ARG A 213 -7.75 8.38 0.63
N ALA A 214 -8.29 9.56 0.33
CA ALA A 214 -9.38 9.71 -0.64
C ALA A 214 -8.93 9.60 -2.11
N SER A 215 -7.62 9.69 -2.39
CA SER A 215 -7.06 9.72 -3.75
C SER A 215 -6.15 8.53 -4.05
N SER A 216 -4.97 8.46 -3.42
CA SER A 216 -3.95 7.44 -3.71
C SER A 216 -4.42 6.05 -3.27
N ASP A 217 -4.92 5.94 -2.04
CA ASP A 217 -5.42 4.68 -1.51
C ASP A 217 -6.68 4.22 -2.23
N GLN A 218 -7.59 5.16 -2.55
CA GLN A 218 -8.76 4.86 -3.38
C GLN A 218 -8.34 4.35 -4.77
N THR A 219 -7.34 4.95 -5.40
CA THR A 219 -6.82 4.47 -6.70
C THR A 219 -6.30 3.04 -6.61
N ASN A 220 -5.63 2.69 -5.51
CA ASN A 220 -5.18 1.32 -5.25
C ASN A 220 -6.36 0.34 -5.08
N ILE A 221 -7.42 0.75 -4.39
CA ILE A 221 -8.66 -0.04 -4.23
C ILE A 221 -9.41 -0.19 -5.56
N ASP A 222 -9.38 0.83 -6.41
CA ASP A 222 -10.10 0.87 -7.68
C ASP A 222 -9.44 0.01 -8.76
N THR A 223 -8.10 -0.04 -8.77
CA THR A 223 -7.34 -0.59 -9.90
C THR A 223 -6.45 -1.76 -9.50
N LEU A 224 -5.53 -1.53 -8.57
CA LEU A 224 -4.48 -2.48 -8.21
C LEU A 224 -5.06 -3.71 -7.51
N LEU A 225 -5.95 -3.50 -6.55
CA LEU A 225 -6.46 -4.58 -5.70
C LEU A 225 -7.39 -5.55 -6.46
N PRO A 226 -8.35 -5.09 -7.29
CA PRO A 226 -9.13 -5.97 -8.17
C PRO A 226 -8.25 -6.74 -9.15
N PHE A 227 -7.24 -6.08 -9.73
CA PHE A 227 -6.29 -6.72 -10.65
C PHE A 227 -5.50 -7.84 -9.96
N MET A 228 -4.92 -7.58 -8.79
CA MET A 228 -4.12 -8.56 -8.05
C MET A 228 -4.97 -9.72 -7.51
N MET A 229 -6.21 -9.44 -7.05
CA MET A 229 -7.16 -10.50 -6.66
C MET A 229 -7.52 -11.39 -7.85
N HIS A 230 -7.84 -10.79 -9.00
CA HIS A 230 -8.15 -11.52 -10.21
C HIS A 230 -7.00 -12.44 -10.65
N LEU A 231 -5.79 -11.88 -10.72
CA LEU A 231 -4.59 -12.63 -11.09
C LEU A 231 -4.35 -13.80 -10.13
N SER A 232 -4.43 -13.55 -8.83
CA SER A 232 -4.25 -14.57 -7.80
C SER A 232 -5.29 -15.70 -7.94
N LEU A 233 -6.56 -15.35 -8.17
CA LEU A 233 -7.63 -16.33 -8.35
C LEU A 233 -7.37 -17.24 -9.55
N VAL A 234 -6.98 -16.69 -10.69
CA VAL A 234 -6.67 -17.46 -11.91
C VAL A 234 -5.47 -18.38 -11.67
N LEU A 235 -4.41 -17.90 -11.03
CA LEU A 235 -3.22 -18.71 -10.72
C LEU A 235 -3.55 -19.86 -9.77
N TYR A 236 -4.30 -19.61 -8.70
CA TYR A 236 -4.71 -20.66 -7.78
C TYR A 236 -5.61 -21.71 -8.46
N MET A 237 -6.57 -21.30 -9.28
CA MET A 237 -7.42 -22.23 -10.04
C MET A 237 -6.59 -23.07 -11.02
N SER A 238 -5.60 -22.47 -11.68
CA SER A 238 -4.69 -23.18 -12.58
C SER A 238 -3.86 -24.23 -11.85
N VAL A 239 -3.25 -23.88 -10.71
CA VAL A 239 -2.48 -24.83 -9.89
C VAL A 239 -3.36 -25.99 -9.41
N ILE A 240 -4.58 -25.69 -8.92
CA ILE A 240 -5.53 -26.72 -8.49
C ILE A 240 -5.89 -27.64 -9.66
N SER A 241 -6.15 -27.09 -10.85
CA SER A 241 -6.44 -27.86 -12.06
C SER A 241 -5.31 -28.80 -12.44
N VAL A 242 -4.06 -28.33 -12.43
CA VAL A 242 -2.88 -29.15 -12.73
C VAL A 242 -2.74 -30.29 -11.71
N ILE A 243 -2.96 -30.01 -10.42
CA ILE A 243 -2.93 -31.03 -9.37
C ILE A 243 -4.01 -32.10 -9.61
N ILE A 244 -5.24 -31.70 -9.97
CA ILE A 244 -6.34 -32.63 -10.27
C ILE A 244 -5.99 -33.54 -11.45
N ILE A 245 -5.53 -32.98 -12.57
CA ILE A 245 -5.16 -33.75 -13.78
C ILE A 245 -4.02 -34.72 -13.46
N THR A 246 -3.00 -34.25 -12.75
CA THR A 246 -1.84 -35.06 -12.34
C THR A 246 -2.27 -36.22 -11.44
N CYS A 247 -3.17 -35.98 -10.49
CA CYS A 247 -3.70 -37.00 -9.59
C CYS A 247 -4.51 -38.07 -10.36
N GLN A 248 -5.24 -37.68 -11.40
CA GLN A 248 -6.07 -38.59 -12.20
C GLN A 248 -5.25 -39.54 -13.08
N TYR A 249 -4.26 -39.01 -13.81
CA TYR A 249 -3.48 -39.81 -14.77
C TYR A 249 -2.17 -40.39 -14.21
N ALA A 250 -1.55 -39.69 -13.26
CA ALA A 250 -0.23 -40.02 -12.75
C ALA A 250 -0.28 -40.20 -11.22
N TRP A 251 -1.21 -41.01 -10.72
CA TRP A 251 -1.40 -41.27 -9.28
C TRP A 251 -0.10 -41.52 -8.49
N PRO A 252 0.91 -42.28 -8.99
CA PRO A 252 2.18 -42.46 -8.27
C PRO A 252 2.95 -41.15 -8.02
N THR A 253 2.74 -40.11 -8.83
CA THR A 253 3.43 -38.81 -8.70
C THR A 253 2.85 -37.93 -7.59
N VAL A 254 1.69 -38.26 -7.03
CA VAL A 254 1.08 -37.54 -5.91
C VAL A 254 2.01 -37.53 -4.68
N PHE A 255 2.77 -38.61 -4.46
CA PHE A 255 3.77 -38.67 -3.39
C PHE A 255 4.88 -37.63 -3.54
N LEU A 256 5.19 -37.17 -4.76
CA LEU A 256 6.16 -36.09 -5.01
C LEU A 256 5.57 -34.69 -4.80
N LEU A 257 4.24 -34.53 -4.92
CA LEU A 257 3.57 -33.25 -4.66
C LEU A 257 3.64 -32.85 -3.18
N ILE A 258 3.64 -33.80 -2.26
CA ILE A 258 3.71 -33.55 -0.81
C ILE A 258 5.02 -32.85 -0.41
N PRO A 259 6.23 -33.38 -0.72
CA PRO A 259 7.48 -32.70 -0.41
C PRO A 259 7.64 -31.39 -1.20
N LEU A 260 7.14 -31.32 -2.45
CA LEU A 260 7.16 -30.09 -3.23
C LEU A 260 6.30 -28.99 -2.58
N GLY A 261 5.11 -29.33 -2.10
CA GLY A 261 4.21 -28.41 -1.40
C GLY A 261 4.79 -27.93 -0.07
N TRP A 262 5.44 -28.83 0.69
CA TRP A 262 6.17 -28.47 1.90
C TRP A 262 7.32 -27.50 1.61
N LEU A 263 8.13 -27.83 0.59
CA LEU A 263 9.26 -27.00 0.17
C LEU A 263 8.77 -25.60 -0.27
N ASN A 264 7.69 -25.53 -1.06
CA ASN A 264 7.09 -24.27 -1.48
C ASN A 264 6.56 -23.45 -0.29
N PHE A 265 5.90 -24.08 0.68
CA PHE A 265 5.42 -23.40 1.89
C PHE A 265 6.58 -22.80 2.71
N TRP A 266 7.67 -23.56 2.86
CA TRP A 266 8.87 -23.10 3.54
C TRP A 266 9.55 -21.94 2.80
N TYR A 267 9.76 -22.07 1.48
CA TYR A 267 10.31 -21.00 0.64
C TYR A 267 9.46 -19.72 0.66
N ARG A 268 8.13 -19.87 0.55
CA ARG A 268 7.18 -18.75 0.61
C ARG A 268 7.30 -17.98 1.92
N GLY A 269 7.49 -18.67 3.04
CA GLY A 269 7.67 -18.05 4.35
C GLY A 269 8.90 -17.14 4.39
N TYR A 270 10.04 -17.64 3.91
CA TYR A 270 11.29 -16.88 3.84
C TYR A 270 11.19 -15.70 2.87
N TYR A 271 10.73 -15.97 1.64
CA TYR A 271 10.59 -14.96 0.61
C TYR A 271 9.67 -13.81 1.06
N LEU A 272 8.51 -14.11 1.65
CA LEU A 272 7.54 -13.06 2.01
C LEU A 272 8.04 -12.16 3.15
N ALA A 273 8.90 -12.67 4.03
CA ALA A 273 9.56 -11.87 5.05
C ALA A 273 10.63 -10.96 4.41
N THR A 274 11.50 -11.53 3.58
CA THR A 274 12.58 -10.81 2.91
C THR A 274 12.07 -9.78 1.90
N SER A 275 11.16 -10.16 1.00
CA SER A 275 10.57 -9.28 -0.03
C SER A 275 9.91 -8.06 0.61
N ARG A 276 9.16 -8.25 1.71
CA ARG A 276 8.53 -7.14 2.42
C ARG A 276 9.54 -6.14 2.98
N GLU A 277 10.62 -6.64 3.55
CA GLU A 277 11.68 -5.80 4.08
C GLU A 277 12.44 -5.08 2.97
N ILE A 278 12.69 -5.73 1.84
CA ILE A 278 13.31 -5.11 0.67
C ILE A 278 12.40 -4.02 0.08
N THR A 279 11.09 -4.28 -0.08
CA THR A 279 10.14 -3.25 -0.55
C THR A 279 10.06 -2.07 0.43
N ARG A 280 10.16 -2.33 1.74
CA ARG A 280 10.26 -1.27 2.76
C ARG A 280 11.52 -0.45 2.56
N LEU A 281 12.67 -1.09 2.40
CA LEU A 281 13.94 -0.39 2.20
C LEU A 281 13.96 0.39 0.88
N ASP A 282 13.33 -0.11 -0.18
CA ASP A 282 13.18 0.58 -1.46
C ASP A 282 12.38 1.89 -1.30
N SER A 283 11.27 1.83 -0.57
CA SER A 283 10.43 3.01 -0.32
C SER A 283 11.17 4.06 0.53
N ILE A 284 11.97 3.60 1.50
CA ILE A 284 12.87 4.42 2.34
C ILE A 284 13.93 5.12 1.49
N THR A 285 14.63 4.40 0.61
CA THR A 285 15.73 4.98 -0.18
C THR A 285 15.24 5.93 -1.26
N LYS A 286 13.99 5.78 -1.72
CA LYS A 286 13.39 6.62 -2.76
C LYS A 286 12.99 8.02 -2.24
N ALA A 287 12.56 8.13 -0.99
CA ALA A 287 12.09 9.40 -0.41
C ALA A 287 13.16 10.52 -0.41
N PRO A 288 14.42 10.27 0.03
CA PRO A 288 15.49 11.27 -0.01
C PRO A 288 15.82 11.78 -1.42
N VAL A 289 15.62 10.96 -2.46
CA VAL A 289 15.84 11.35 -3.87
C VAL A 289 14.79 12.37 -4.30
N ILE A 290 13.51 12.07 -4.03
CA ILE A 290 12.38 12.96 -4.39
C ILE A 290 12.47 14.28 -3.61
N HIS A 291 12.78 14.22 -2.31
CA HIS A 291 12.95 15.41 -1.47
C HIS A 291 14.09 16.31 -1.98
N HIS A 292 15.28 15.74 -2.24
CA HIS A 292 16.43 16.50 -2.75
C HIS A 292 16.11 17.18 -4.09
N PHE A 293 15.39 16.47 -4.97
CA PHE A 293 14.97 17.01 -6.25
C PHE A 293 13.98 18.18 -6.09
N SER A 294 12.99 18.05 -5.21
CA SER A 294 12.05 19.13 -4.91
C SER A 294 12.75 20.36 -4.32
N GLU A 295 13.63 20.17 -3.34
CA GLU A 295 14.42 21.24 -2.73
C GLU A 295 15.32 21.94 -3.76
N SER A 296 15.95 21.18 -4.64
CA SER A 296 16.79 21.70 -5.71
C SER A 296 16.01 22.56 -6.72
N ILE A 297 14.77 22.19 -7.05
CA ILE A 297 13.90 22.97 -7.94
C ILE A 297 13.49 24.29 -7.26
N SER A 298 13.00 24.22 -6.04
CA SER A 298 12.58 25.41 -5.28
C SER A 298 13.76 26.36 -5.02
N GLY A 299 14.95 25.82 -4.76
CA GLY A 299 16.18 26.55 -4.46
C GLY A 299 17.07 26.86 -5.68
N VAL A 300 16.62 26.60 -6.92
CA VAL A 300 17.49 26.63 -8.11
C VAL A 300 18.23 27.95 -8.30
N MET A 301 17.56 29.07 -8.00
CA MET A 301 18.17 30.40 -8.10
C MET A 301 19.30 30.57 -7.10
N THR A 302 19.08 30.18 -5.84
CA THR A 302 20.08 30.23 -4.76
C THR A 302 21.28 29.37 -5.10
N ILE A 303 21.07 28.14 -5.56
CA ILE A 303 22.15 27.22 -5.94
C ILE A 303 23.02 27.81 -7.05
N ARG A 304 22.39 28.45 -8.06
CA ARG A 304 23.10 29.11 -9.17
C ARG A 304 23.85 30.36 -8.72
N CYS A 305 23.24 31.19 -7.87
CA CYS A 305 23.88 32.40 -7.33
C CYS A 305 25.15 32.08 -6.53
N PHE A 306 25.13 31.02 -5.71
CA PHE A 306 26.29 30.58 -4.92
C PHE A 306 27.27 29.67 -5.68
N ARG A 307 26.98 29.35 -6.96
CA ARG A 307 27.79 28.48 -7.81
C ARG A 307 28.08 27.11 -7.16
N LYS A 308 27.06 26.49 -6.55
CA LYS A 308 27.16 25.18 -5.86
C LYS A 308 26.52 24.02 -6.64
N GLN A 309 26.37 24.15 -7.96
CA GLN A 309 25.72 23.15 -8.80
C GLN A 309 26.39 21.77 -8.69
N ASP A 310 27.72 21.71 -8.77
CA ASP A 310 28.45 20.44 -8.77
C ASP A 310 28.24 19.63 -7.48
N ARG A 311 28.16 20.32 -6.33
CA ARG A 311 27.87 19.67 -5.04
C ARG A 311 26.49 19.03 -5.04
N PHE A 312 25.48 19.75 -5.50
CA PHE A 312 24.10 19.24 -5.58
C PHE A 312 23.97 18.10 -6.62
N ILE A 313 24.72 18.15 -7.73
CA ILE A 313 24.76 17.06 -8.71
C ILE A 313 25.37 15.82 -8.07
N GLN A 314 26.50 15.95 -7.38
CA GLN A 314 27.15 14.82 -6.71
C GLN A 314 26.25 14.21 -5.63
N GLU A 315 25.63 15.03 -4.79
CA GLU A 315 24.70 14.56 -3.76
C GLU A 315 23.47 13.84 -4.37
N ASN A 316 22.98 14.32 -5.50
CA ASN A 316 21.92 13.63 -6.24
C ASN A 316 22.38 12.26 -6.77
N VAL A 317 23.60 12.17 -7.32
CA VAL A 317 24.16 10.89 -7.80
C VAL A 317 24.33 9.90 -6.64
N GLU A 318 24.83 10.33 -5.48
CA GLU A 318 24.99 9.47 -4.30
C GLU A 318 23.65 8.93 -3.79
N ARG A 319 22.60 9.77 -3.72
CA ARG A 319 21.25 9.33 -3.32
C ARG A 319 20.63 8.37 -4.34
N VAL A 320 20.79 8.63 -5.63
CA VAL A 320 20.30 7.73 -6.70
C VAL A 320 21.04 6.40 -6.68
N ASP A 321 22.36 6.38 -6.47
CA ASP A 321 23.13 5.14 -6.34
C ASP A 321 22.66 4.32 -5.13
N GLY A 322 22.36 4.97 -4.01
CA GLY A 322 21.74 4.33 -2.85
C GLY A 322 20.42 3.62 -3.19
N ASN A 323 19.54 4.29 -3.94
CA ASN A 323 18.28 3.69 -4.38
C ASN A 323 18.48 2.55 -5.37
N LEU A 324 19.35 2.74 -6.37
CA LEU A 324 19.62 1.73 -7.41
C LEU A 324 20.18 0.43 -6.83
N ARG A 325 20.99 0.51 -5.77
CA ARG A 325 21.47 -0.69 -5.05
C ARG A 325 20.30 -1.48 -4.45
N MET A 326 19.32 -0.80 -3.86
CA MET A 326 18.14 -1.44 -3.30
C MET A 326 17.26 -2.06 -4.39
N ASP A 327 17.01 -1.32 -5.47
CA ASP A 327 16.31 -1.81 -6.66
C ASP A 327 16.95 -3.08 -7.23
N PHE A 328 18.28 -3.10 -7.31
CA PHE A 328 19.02 -4.26 -7.78
C PHE A 328 18.82 -5.48 -6.89
N HIS A 329 18.88 -5.31 -5.56
CA HIS A 329 18.61 -6.39 -4.61
C HIS A 329 17.15 -6.87 -4.67
N ASN A 330 16.19 -5.97 -4.88
CA ASN A 330 14.79 -6.32 -5.10
C ASN A 330 14.60 -7.16 -6.37
N ASN A 331 15.18 -6.73 -7.48
CA ASN A 331 15.12 -7.48 -8.72
C ASN A 331 15.82 -8.84 -8.62
N GLY A 332 16.96 -8.91 -7.93
CA GLY A 332 17.66 -10.16 -7.63
C GLY A 332 16.81 -11.12 -6.79
N SER A 333 16.10 -10.61 -5.78
CA SER A 333 15.18 -11.41 -4.95
C SER A 333 14.00 -11.93 -5.78
N ASN A 334 13.41 -11.11 -6.65
CA ASN A 334 12.33 -11.52 -7.55
C ASN A 334 12.81 -12.60 -8.54
N GLY A 335 14.00 -12.42 -9.11
CA GLY A 335 14.63 -13.41 -10.00
C GLY A 335 14.91 -14.74 -9.31
N TRP A 336 15.34 -14.72 -8.05
CA TRP A 336 15.55 -15.92 -7.25
C TRP A 336 14.26 -16.71 -6.98
N LEU A 337 13.10 -16.04 -6.83
CA LEU A 337 11.82 -16.73 -6.70
C LEU A 337 11.28 -17.24 -8.05
N GLY A 338 11.58 -16.52 -9.13
CA GLY A 338 11.15 -16.88 -10.48
C GLY A 338 11.88 -18.09 -11.07
N PHE A 339 13.06 -18.42 -10.54
CA PHE A 339 13.85 -19.62 -10.86
C PHE A 339 13.48 -20.78 -9.95
#